data_AF-A0A0N4TF61-F1
#
_entry.id   AF-A0A0N4TF61-F1
#
_cell.length_a   1.000
_cell.length_b   1.000
_cell.length_c   1.000
_cell.angle_alpha   90.00
_cell.angle_beta   90.00
_cell.angle_gamma   90.00
#
_symmetry.space_group_name_H-M   'P 1'
#
loop_
_entity.id
_entity.type
_entity.pdbx_description
1 polymer ?
#
loop_
_entity_poly.entity_id
_entity_poly.type
_entity_poly.pdbx_seq_one_letter_code
_entity_poly.pdbx_strand_id
1 'polypeptide(L)'
;MYLYNIFFFLFAETVIFAELRFSAERHLSSIRQLTFGGQNAEGYFSFDGNWLTFQAAGISEYGTSCDQIYKLDLTAPLEKQIPQRISSGKI
;
A
#
# COMPACT_ATOMS: atom_id res chain seq x y z
N MET A 1 52.34 -12.83 -3.10
CA MET A 1 51.64 -12.05 -2.05
C MET A 1 50.51 -11.27 -2.69
N TYR A 2 49.34 -11.89 -2.89
CA TYR A 2 48.09 -11.19 -3.21
C TYR A 2 46.94 -12.01 -2.63
N LEU A 3 46.38 -11.55 -1.50
CA LEU A 3 45.14 -12.09 -0.92
C LEU A 3 43.96 -11.44 -1.67
N TYR A 4 43.12 -12.24 -2.31
CA TYR A 4 41.78 -11.78 -2.70
C TYR A 4 40.81 -12.11 -1.58
N ASN A 5 40.44 -11.08 -0.82
CA ASN A 5 39.41 -11.12 0.19
C ASN A 5 38.04 -11.16 -0.52
N ILE A 6 37.45 -12.35 -0.65
CA ILE A 6 36.08 -12.49 -1.13
C ILE A 6 35.16 -12.14 0.05
N PHE A 7 34.71 -10.89 0.09
CA PHE A 7 33.66 -10.44 1.00
C PHE A 7 32.32 -10.91 0.44
N PHE A 8 31.86 -12.09 0.87
CA PHE A 8 30.57 -12.63 0.48
C PHE A 8 29.47 -11.88 1.25
N PHE A 9 28.88 -10.85 0.62
CA PHE A 9 27.72 -10.15 1.17
C PHE A 9 26.50 -11.09 1.09
N LEU A 10 26.15 -11.70 2.23
CA LEU A 10 24.87 -12.37 2.43
C LEU A 10 23.80 -11.28 2.57
N PHE A 11 23.09 -10.98 1.48
CA PHE A 11 21.84 -10.21 1.55
C PHE A 11 20.76 -11.11 2.16
N ALA A 12 20.53 -10.99 3.47
CA ALA A 12 19.33 -11.51 4.09
C ALA A 12 18.19 -10.52 3.83
N GLU A 13 17.37 -10.77 2.81
CA GLU A 13 16.11 -10.06 2.68
C GLU A 13 15.18 -10.49 3.82
N THR A 14 14.85 -9.54 4.70
CA THR A 14 13.89 -9.77 5.78
C THR A 14 12.49 -9.84 5.18
N VAL A 15 11.88 -11.03 5.16
CA VAL A 15 10.47 -11.19 4.82
C VAL A 15 9.64 -10.78 6.03
N ILE A 16 8.97 -9.63 5.97
CA ILE A 16 8.03 -9.19 7.01
C ILE A 16 6.70 -9.92 6.77
N PHE A 17 6.35 -10.83 7.69
CA PHE A 17 5.00 -11.42 7.72
C PHE A 17 4.06 -10.52 8.52
N ALA A 18 2.85 -10.29 7.98
CA ALA A 18 1.79 -9.63 8.72
C ALA A 18 1.32 -10.55 9.87
N GLU A 19 1.45 -10.10 11.11
CA GLU A 19 1.01 -10.85 12.28
C GLU A 19 -0.51 -10.76 12.43
N LEU A 20 -1.18 -11.91 12.42
CA LEU A 20 -2.60 -11.99 12.74
C LEU A 20 -2.81 -11.60 14.20
N ARG A 21 -3.49 -10.47 14.43
CA ARG A 21 -3.80 -9.93 15.77
C ARG A 21 -4.66 -10.88 16.63
N PHE A 22 -5.29 -11.88 16.02
CA PHE A 22 -6.10 -12.90 16.68
C PHE A 22 -5.60 -14.30 16.28
N SER A 23 -4.92 -14.97 17.20
CA SER A 23 -4.26 -16.26 16.95
C SER A 23 -5.21 -17.42 16.65
N ALA A 24 -6.51 -17.28 16.96
CA ALA A 24 -7.52 -18.29 16.64
C ALA A 24 -8.23 -18.05 15.29
N GLU A 25 -7.96 -16.93 14.58
CA GLU A 25 -8.46 -16.72 13.22
C GLU A 25 -7.75 -17.64 12.24
N ARG A 26 -8.52 -18.36 11.41
CA ARG A 26 -7.96 -19.36 10.48
C ARG A 26 -8.23 -19.05 9.02
N HIS A 27 -9.10 -18.10 8.72
CA HIS A 27 -9.56 -17.82 7.36
C HIS A 27 -8.85 -16.62 6.73
N LEU A 28 -8.31 -15.70 7.53
CA LEU A 28 -7.66 -14.48 7.05
C LEU A 28 -6.14 -14.61 7.01
N SER A 29 -5.62 -15.65 6.36
CA SER A 29 -4.17 -15.89 6.30
C SER A 29 -3.41 -14.93 5.36
N SER A 30 -4.11 -14.22 4.48
CA SER A 30 -3.53 -13.41 3.40
C SER A 30 -4.11 -12.00 3.36
N ILE A 31 -4.04 -11.28 4.48
CA ILE A 31 -4.42 -9.86 4.55
C ILE A 31 -3.27 -9.00 4.02
N ARG A 32 -3.57 -8.09 3.09
CA ARG A 32 -2.66 -7.04 2.63
C ARG A 32 -3.24 -5.68 2.96
N GLN A 33 -2.48 -4.83 3.64
CA GLN A 33 -2.84 -3.43 3.86
C GLN A 33 -2.62 -2.63 2.57
N LEU A 34 -3.61 -1.81 2.18
CA LEU A 34 -3.57 -1.05 0.93
C LEU A 34 -3.30 0.45 1.12
N THR A 35 -3.69 1.02 2.27
CA THR A 35 -3.52 2.44 2.59
C THR A 35 -2.85 2.61 3.96
N PHE A 36 -2.10 3.69 4.15
CA PHE A 36 -1.23 3.90 5.32
C PHE A 36 -1.64 5.14 6.15
N GLY A 37 -2.91 5.52 6.07
CA GLY A 37 -3.48 6.62 6.84
C GLY A 37 -4.78 7.14 6.22
N GLY A 38 -5.16 8.34 6.66
CA GLY A 38 -6.35 9.03 6.18
C GLY A 38 -7.66 8.35 6.62
N GLN A 39 -8.76 8.93 6.17
CA GLN A 39 -10.09 8.36 6.24
C GLN A 39 -10.40 7.77 4.88
N ASN A 40 -10.71 6.48 4.84
CA ASN A 40 -10.96 5.74 3.60
C ASN A 40 -12.39 5.21 3.63
N ALA A 41 -13.10 5.36 2.51
CA ALA A 41 -14.44 4.84 2.27
C ALA A 41 -14.46 4.12 0.90
N GLU A 42 -15.60 3.48 0.60
CA GLU A 42 -15.97 2.80 -0.66
C GLU A 42 -14.87 2.63 -1.74
N GLY A 43 -14.53 1.38 -2.08
CA GLY A 43 -13.48 1.08 -3.05
C GLY A 43 -13.84 0.00 -4.07
N TYR A 44 -13.28 0.11 -5.27
CA TYR A 44 -13.50 -0.76 -6.42
C TYR A 44 -12.17 -1.16 -7.08
N PHE A 45 -11.98 -2.46 -7.28
CA PHE A 45 -10.85 -2.98 -8.05
C PHE A 45 -11.13 -2.85 -9.55
N SER A 46 -10.11 -2.50 -10.32
CA SER A 46 -10.17 -2.64 -11.77
C SER A 46 -10.27 -4.11 -12.16
N PHE A 47 -10.79 -4.36 -13.36
CA PHE A 47 -10.99 -5.71 -13.89
C PHE A 47 -9.69 -6.53 -13.96
N ASP A 48 -8.56 -5.88 -14.27
CA ASP A 48 -7.24 -6.50 -14.34
C ASP A 48 -6.54 -6.61 -12.97
N GLY A 49 -7.15 -6.10 -11.89
CA GLY A 49 -6.59 -6.11 -10.54
C GLY A 49 -5.41 -5.16 -10.32
N ASN A 50 -5.07 -4.31 -11.30
CA ASN A 50 -3.93 -3.40 -11.21
C ASN A 50 -4.25 -2.08 -10.50
N TRP A 51 -5.53 -1.73 -10.35
CA TRP A 51 -5.95 -0.45 -9.79
C TRP A 51 -7.00 -0.63 -8.71
N LEU A 52 -6.95 0.24 -7.71
CA LEU A 52 -8.03 0.46 -6.76
C LEU A 52 -8.51 1.91 -6.90
N THR A 53 -9.78 2.09 -7.24
CA THR A 53 -10.45 3.40 -7.15
C THR A 53 -11.20 3.46 -5.83
N PHE A 54 -11.01 4.50 -5.02
CA PHE A 54 -11.63 4.60 -3.70
C PHE A 54 -11.84 6.03 -3.24
N GLN A 55 -12.73 6.22 -2.29
CA GLN A 55 -12.98 7.51 -1.64
C GLN A 55 -12.04 7.69 -0.44
N ALA A 56 -11.44 8.88 -0.33
CA ALA A 56 -10.58 9.18 0.82
C ALA A 56 -10.52 10.67 1.18
N ALA A 57 -10.13 10.95 2.43
CA ALA A 57 -9.82 12.29 2.94
C ALA A 57 -8.65 12.23 3.94
N GLY A 58 -7.90 13.31 4.07
CA GLY A 58 -6.73 13.39 4.95
C GLY A 58 -5.77 14.47 4.48
N ILE A 59 -5.58 15.51 5.29
CA ILE A 59 -4.68 16.62 4.94
C ILE A 59 -3.22 16.14 4.92
N SER A 60 -2.82 15.28 5.86
CA SER A 60 -1.48 14.73 5.95
C SER A 60 -1.17 13.71 4.85
N GLU A 61 -2.15 12.87 4.48
CA GLU A 61 -1.93 11.76 3.55
C GLU A 61 -2.20 12.15 2.10
N TYR A 62 -3.25 12.95 1.87
CA TYR A 62 -3.78 13.22 0.53
C TYR A 62 -3.84 14.72 0.20
N GLY A 63 -3.59 15.61 1.17
CA GLY A 63 -3.68 17.06 0.99
C GLY A 63 -5.12 17.57 0.85
N THR A 64 -6.13 16.78 1.22
CA THR A 64 -7.55 17.16 1.10
C THR A 64 -8.27 17.06 2.43
N SER A 65 -9.10 18.06 2.72
CA SER A 65 -9.92 18.13 3.94
C SER A 65 -11.29 17.47 3.81
N CYS A 66 -11.67 17.06 2.60
CA CYS A 66 -12.94 16.40 2.30
C CYS A 66 -12.72 15.18 1.40
N ASP A 67 -13.76 14.35 1.29
CA ASP A 67 -13.74 13.15 0.47
C ASP A 67 -13.49 13.50 -1.01
N GLN A 68 -12.52 12.82 -1.58
CA GLN A 68 -12.18 12.85 -2.99
C GLN A 68 -12.04 11.43 -3.51
N ILE A 69 -12.13 11.27 -4.82
CA ILE A 69 -11.94 9.97 -5.46
C ILE A 69 -10.49 9.87 -5.91
N TYR A 70 -9.84 8.79 -5.49
CA TYR A 70 -8.45 8.48 -5.79
C TYR A 70 -8.33 7.18 -6.57
N LYS A 71 -7.22 7.06 -7.31
CA LYS A 71 -6.79 5.85 -8.01
C LYS A 71 -5.41 5.45 -7.48
N LEU A 72 -5.30 4.25 -6.93
CA LEU A 72 -4.08 3.63 -6.41
C LEU A 72 -3.58 2.56 -7.37
N ASP A 73 -2.27 2.52 -7.62
CA ASP A 73 -1.62 1.48 -8.43
C ASP A 73 -1.23 0.30 -7.54
N LEU A 74 -1.86 -0.85 -7.73
CA LEU A 74 -1.62 -2.06 -6.94
C LEU A 74 -0.34 -2.82 -7.35
N THR A 75 0.27 -2.42 -8.48
CA THR A 75 1.50 -3.00 -9.04
C THR A 75 2.77 -2.31 -8.54
N ALA A 76 2.64 -1.12 -7.97
CA ALA A 76 3.74 -0.36 -7.38
C ALA A 76 3.82 -0.53 -5.84
N PRO A 77 4.97 -0.25 -5.21
CA PRO A 77 5.10 -0.28 -3.75
C PRO A 77 4.10 0.68 -3.08
N LEU A 78 3.22 0.12 -2.24
CA LEU A 78 2.07 0.85 -1.69
C LEU A 78 2.48 1.89 -0.63
N GLU A 79 3.50 1.60 0.18
CA GLU A 79 3.96 2.54 1.23
C GLU A 79 4.62 3.81 0.65
N LYS A 80 4.99 3.79 -0.64
CA LYS A 80 5.82 4.81 -1.28
C LYS A 80 5.06 5.66 -2.29
N GLN A 81 3.76 5.44 -2.44
CA GLN A 81 2.94 6.17 -3.40
C GLN A 81 1.83 6.95 -2.70
N ILE A 82 1.54 8.14 -3.24
CA ILE A 82 0.34 8.89 -2.92
C ILE A 82 -0.66 8.59 -4.04
N PRO A 83 -1.86 8.07 -3.73
CA PRO A 83 -2.90 7.81 -4.72
C PRO A 83 -3.20 9.03 -5.60
N GLN A 84 -3.42 8.81 -6.90
CA GLN A 84 -3.74 9.89 -7.84
C GLN A 84 -5.18 10.36 -7.62
N ARG A 85 -5.41 11.63 -7.31
CA ARG A 85 -6.76 12.21 -7.29
C ARG A 85 -7.33 12.24 -8.71
N ILE A 86 -8.53 11.68 -8.89
CA ILE A 86 -9.25 11.67 -10.18
C ILE A 86 -10.52 12.52 -10.17
N SER A 87 -11.02 12.92 -9.00
CA SER A 87 -12.11 13.89 -8.88
C SER A 87 -11.62 15.33 -9.09
N SER A 88 -12.50 16.15 -9.70
CA SER A 88 -12.24 17.58 -9.93
C SER A 88 -12.62 18.47 -8.74
N GLY A 89 -13.45 17.97 -7.81
CA GLY A 89 -14.01 18.73 -6.70
C GLY A 89 -14.96 19.85 -7.11
N LYS A 90 -15.38 19.89 -8.38
CA LYS A 90 -16.34 20.88 -8.90
C LYS A 90 -17.74 20.27 -8.87
N ILE A 91 -18.68 21.01 -8.28
CA ILE A 91 -20.13 20.76 -8.33
C ILE A 91 -20.71 21.61 -9.47
#